data_AF-A0A536VV73-F1
#
_entry.id   AF-A0A536VV73-F1
#
_cell.length_a   1.000
_cell.length_b   1.000
_cell.length_c   1.000
_cell.angle_alpha   90.00
_cell.angle_beta   90.00
_cell.angle_gamma   90.00
#
_symmetry.space_group_name_H-M   'P 1'
#
loop_
_entity.id
_entity.type
_entity.pdbx_description
1 polymer ?
#
loop_
_entity_poly.entity_id
_entity_poly.type
_entity_poly.pdbx_seq_one_letter_code
_entity_poly.pdbx_strand_id
1 'polypeptide(L)'
;MKTATPSLLELQCAMRASLVVHDDRGISAHVVDAGMSPAERLDVYRSTFASVLTKALRLSYPAVHRLVAAEFFEGAARIFIEAHP
;
A
#
# COMPACT_ATOMS: atom_id res chain seq x y z
N MET A 1 -7.39 -27.77 10.89
CA MET A 1 -5.95 -27.53 10.68
C MET A 1 -5.55 -26.36 11.54
N LYS A 2 -4.64 -26.56 12.50
CA LYS A 2 -4.12 -25.50 13.37
C LYS A 2 -3.16 -24.68 12.50
N THR A 3 -3.57 -23.52 12.02
CA THR A 3 -2.67 -22.60 11.29
C THR A 3 -1.53 -22.25 12.24
N ALA A 4 -0.31 -22.64 11.90
CA ALA A 4 0.87 -22.21 12.63
C ALA A 4 0.89 -20.67 12.63
N THR A 5 1.25 -20.05 13.75
CA THR A 5 1.42 -18.60 13.82
C THR A 5 2.39 -18.18 12.71
N PRO A 6 1.98 -17.30 11.78
CA PRO A 6 2.88 -16.88 10.70
C PRO A 6 4.09 -16.15 11.28
N SER A 7 5.23 -16.34 10.64
CA SER A 7 6.40 -15.51 10.86
C SER A 7 6.13 -14.06 10.49
N LEU A 8 6.96 -13.15 11.00
CA LEU A 8 6.91 -11.74 10.63
C LEU A 8 7.07 -11.55 9.12
N LEU A 9 7.96 -12.32 8.49
CA LEU A 9 8.20 -12.24 7.04
C LEU A 9 6.94 -12.62 6.25
N GLU A 10 6.24 -13.68 6.65
CA GLU A 10 4.99 -14.10 6.00
C GLU A 10 3.90 -13.02 6.14
N LEU A 11 3.77 -12.40 7.32
CA LEU A 11 2.85 -11.28 7.52
C LEU A 11 3.22 -10.06 6.66
N GLN A 12 4.50 -9.73 6.55
CA GLN A 12 4.96 -8.62 5.71
C GLN A 12 4.71 -8.89 4.23
N CYS A 13 4.95 -10.11 3.75
CA CYS A 13 4.63 -10.52 2.39
C CYS A 13 3.12 -10.44 2.11
N ALA A 14 2.28 -10.91 3.04
CA ALA A 14 0.83 -10.84 2.91
C ALA A 14 0.32 -9.39 2.93
N MET A 15 0.87 -8.53 3.79
CA MET A 15 0.54 -7.11 3.82
C MET A 15 0.93 -6.42 2.50
N ARG A 16 2.13 -6.69 1.97
CA ARG A 16 2.56 -6.16 0.66
C ARG A 16 1.61 -6.60 -0.46
N ALA A 17 1.19 -7.87 -0.47
CA ALA A 17 0.24 -8.37 -1.46
C ALA A 17 -1.12 -7.65 -1.38
N SER A 18 -1.63 -7.43 -0.17
CA SER A 18 -2.86 -6.66 0.05
C SER A 18 -2.74 -5.19 -0.40
N LEU A 19 -1.58 -4.57 -0.17
CA LEU A 19 -1.35 -3.17 -0.54
C LEU A 19 -1.18 -2.94 -2.04
N VAL A 20 -0.52 -3.86 -2.74
CA VAL A 20 -0.10 -3.68 -4.15
C VAL A 20 -1.04 -4.35 -5.14
N VAL A 21 -1.44 -5.60 -4.86
CA VAL A 21 -2.27 -6.41 -5.78
C VAL A 21 -3.68 -6.66 -5.24
N HIS A 22 -4.06 -6.00 -4.14
CA HIS A 22 -5.35 -6.15 -3.48
C HIS A 22 -5.69 -7.60 -3.10
N ASP A 23 -4.68 -8.42 -2.80
CA ASP A 23 -4.89 -9.78 -2.28
C ASP A 23 -4.97 -9.77 -0.75
N ASP A 24 -6.21 -9.70 -0.25
CA ASP A 24 -6.47 -9.60 1.18
C ASP A 24 -6.50 -10.97 1.89
N ARG A 25 -6.45 -12.11 1.16
CA ARG A 25 -6.65 -13.46 1.72
C ARG A 25 -5.62 -13.82 2.79
N GLY A 26 -4.36 -13.46 2.55
CA GLY A 26 -3.24 -13.80 3.44
C GLY A 26 -3.17 -12.93 4.70
N ILE A 27 -3.80 -11.75 4.71
CA ILE A 27 -3.68 -10.78 5.80
C ILE A 27 -4.99 -10.59 6.59
N SER A 28 -6.15 -10.79 5.96
CA SER A 28 -7.46 -10.52 6.57
C SER A 28 -7.68 -11.23 7.90
N ALA A 29 -7.22 -12.48 8.03
CA ALA A 29 -7.33 -13.26 9.27
C ALA A 29 -6.47 -12.71 10.43
N HIS A 30 -5.54 -11.80 10.13
CA HIS A 30 -4.60 -11.20 11.09
C HIS A 30 -4.92 -9.74 11.38
N VAL A 31 -5.94 -9.17 10.74
CA VAL A 31 -6.42 -7.81 11.01
C VAL A 31 -7.52 -7.86 12.07
N VAL A 32 -7.29 -7.18 13.19
CA VAL A 32 -8.26 -7.11 14.28
C VAL A 32 -9.40 -6.18 13.89
N ASP A 33 -10.62 -6.71 13.90
CA ASP A 33 -11.83 -5.88 13.87
C ASP A 33 -11.93 -5.10 15.18
N ALA A 34 -11.74 -3.78 15.10
CA ALA A 34 -11.88 -2.86 16.23
C ALA A 34 -12.76 -1.68 15.81
N GLY A 35 -13.97 -1.99 15.34
CA GLY A 35 -14.92 -1.00 14.83
C GLY A 35 -14.74 -0.63 13.36
N MET A 36 -13.91 -1.40 12.64
CA MET A 36 -13.75 -1.37 11.19
C MET A 36 -13.47 -2.80 10.77
N SER A 37 -14.16 -3.27 9.73
CA SER A 37 -13.89 -4.58 9.16
C SER A 37 -12.44 -4.66 8.67
N PRO A 38 -11.86 -5.87 8.59
CA PRO A 38 -10.55 -6.07 7.99
C PRO A 38 -10.37 -5.40 6.64
N ALA A 39 -11.38 -5.52 5.75
CA ALA A 39 -11.35 -4.92 4.42
C ALA A 39 -11.29 -3.38 4.47
N GLU A 40 -12.16 -2.74 5.25
CA GLU A 40 -12.15 -1.28 5.41
C GLU A 40 -10.81 -0.78 5.97
N ARG A 41 -10.24 -1.51 6.92
CA ARG A 41 -8.93 -1.15 7.48
C ARG A 41 -7.82 -1.28 6.44
N LEU A 42 -7.85 -2.31 5.60
CA LEU A 42 -6.88 -2.48 4.51
C LEU A 42 -7.03 -1.37 3.45
N ASP A 43 -8.23 -0.92 3.17
CA ASP A 43 -8.46 0.24 2.28
C ASP A 43 -7.83 1.53 2.83
N VAL A 44 -7.92 1.76 4.15
CA VAL A 44 -7.24 2.89 4.80
C VAL A 44 -5.73 2.78 4.63
N TYR A 45 -5.16 1.58 4.82
CA TYR A 45 -3.72 1.36 4.63
C TYR A 45 -3.30 1.56 3.16
N ARG A 46 -4.08 1.08 2.19
CA ARG A 46 -3.84 1.30 0.76
C ARG A 46 -3.85 2.78 0.38
N SER A 47 -4.86 3.52 0.84
CA SER A 47 -4.96 4.96 0.61
C SER A 47 -3.76 5.70 1.22
N THR A 48 -3.38 5.33 2.45
CA THR A 48 -2.23 5.91 3.14
C THR A 48 -0.93 5.58 2.41
N PHE A 49 -0.73 4.33 1.99
CA PHE A 49 0.43 3.87 1.24
C PHE A 49 0.63 4.68 -0.04
N ALA A 50 -0.42 4.79 -0.86
CA ALA A 50 -0.39 5.57 -2.11
C ALA A 50 -0.11 7.06 -1.84
N SER A 51 -0.78 7.66 -0.85
CA SER A 51 -0.63 9.09 -0.51
C SER A 51 0.76 9.43 0.03
N VAL A 52 1.28 8.62 0.97
CA VAL A 52 2.60 8.82 1.58
C VAL A 52 3.70 8.67 0.55
N LEU A 53 3.66 7.64 -0.29
CA LEU A 53 4.68 7.43 -1.32
C LEU A 53 4.63 8.50 -2.42
N THR A 54 3.44 8.90 -2.85
CA THR A 54 3.29 10.02 -3.81
C THR A 54 3.89 11.30 -3.25
N LYS A 55 3.64 11.60 -1.96
CA LYS A 55 4.24 12.75 -1.28
C LYS A 55 5.76 12.63 -1.17
N ALA A 56 6.28 11.45 -0.84
CA ALA A 56 7.72 11.20 -0.79
C ALA A 56 8.38 11.44 -2.15
N LEU A 57 7.79 10.90 -3.23
CA LEU A 57 8.27 11.13 -4.60
C LEU A 57 8.25 12.63 -4.96
N ARG A 58 7.21 13.38 -4.60
CA ARG A 58 7.17 14.84 -4.84
C ARG A 58 8.30 15.58 -4.11
N LEU A 59 8.65 15.15 -2.88
CA LEU A 59 9.76 15.71 -2.11
C LEU A 59 11.12 15.34 -2.70
N SER A 60 11.27 14.13 -3.22
CA SER A 60 12.51 13.65 -3.84
C SER A 60 12.75 14.21 -5.25
N TYR A 61 11.67 14.50 -5.99
CA TYR A 61 11.72 14.93 -7.39
C TYR A 61 10.97 16.25 -7.67
N PRO A 62 11.26 17.35 -6.94
CA PRO A 62 10.49 18.59 -7.05
C PRO A 62 10.61 19.26 -8.43
N ALA A 63 11.75 19.11 -9.11
CA ALA A 63 11.95 19.64 -10.46
C ALA A 63 11.08 18.90 -11.48
N VAL A 64 11.02 17.57 -11.40
CA VAL A 64 10.17 16.73 -12.26
C VAL A 64 8.70 17.06 -12.04
N HIS A 65 8.28 17.17 -10.78
CA HIS A 65 6.90 17.56 -10.44
C HIS A 65 6.49 18.91 -11.06
N ARG A 66 7.37 19.91 -11.06
CA ARG A 66 7.10 21.21 -11.70
C ARG A 66 7.08 21.13 -13.23
N LEU A 67 7.91 20.28 -13.82
CA LEU A 67 8.04 20.14 -15.27
C LEU A 67 6.81 19.48 -15.90
N VAL A 68 6.27 18.45 -15.26
CA VAL A 68 5.17 17.63 -15.82
C VAL A 68 3.78 18.00 -15.31
N ALA A 69 3.71 18.92 -14.33
CA ALA A 69 2.51 19.27 -13.58
C ALA A 69 1.93 18.12 -12.71
N ALA A 70 0.99 18.48 -11.84
CA ALA A 70 0.53 17.61 -10.76
C ALA A 70 -0.16 16.34 -11.26
N GLU A 71 -1.11 16.45 -12.19
CA GLU A 71 -1.90 15.31 -12.67
C GLU A 71 -1.02 14.23 -13.31
N PHE A 72 -0.08 14.63 -14.17
CA PHE A 72 0.86 13.70 -14.79
C PHE A 72 1.78 13.07 -13.74
N PHE A 73 2.32 13.87 -12.83
CA PHE A 73 3.24 13.37 -11.81
C PHE A 73 2.55 12.35 -10.90
N GLU A 74 1.32 12.63 -10.46
CA GLU A 74 0.56 11.74 -9.57
C GLU A 74 0.18 10.43 -10.28
N GLY A 75 -0.18 10.49 -11.57
CA GLY A 75 -0.39 9.29 -12.39
C GLY A 75 0.89 8.46 -12.55
N ALA A 76 2.02 9.10 -12.88
CA ALA A 76 3.31 8.42 -13.02
C ALA A 76 3.80 7.83 -11.68
N ALA A 77 3.60 8.55 -10.57
CA ALA A 77 3.93 8.08 -9.24
C ALA A 77 3.16 6.79 -8.90
N ARG A 78 1.86 6.72 -9.21
CA ARG A 78 1.04 5.52 -9.01
C ARG A 78 1.65 4.31 -9.72
N ILE A 79 1.93 4.46 -11.01
CA ILE A 79 2.52 3.39 -11.85
C ILE A 79 3.86 2.94 -11.28
N PHE A 80 4.70 3.89 -10.86
CA PHE A 80 6.01 3.59 -10.27
C PHE A 80 5.87 2.81 -8.95
N ILE A 81 4.97 3.23 -8.06
CA ILE A 81 4.71 2.59 -6.77
C ILE A 81 4.21 1.15 -6.94
N GLU A 82 3.31 0.91 -7.90
CA GLU A 82 2.79 -0.43 -8.19
C GLU A 82 3.89 -1.36 -8.75
N ALA A 83 4.81 -0.82 -9.57
CA ALA A 83 5.90 -1.58 -10.16
C ALA A 83 7.10 -1.79 -9.21
N HIS A 84 7.33 -0.89 -8.26
CA HIS A 84 8.48 -0.90 -7.33
C HIS A 84 8.05 -0.64 -5.87
N PRO A 85 7.23 -1.53 -5.27
CA PRO A 85 6.68 -1.37 -3.93
C PRO A 85 7.66 -1.64 -2.78
#